data_AF-A0A7Y6ZS37-F1
#
_entry.id   AF-A0A7Y6ZS37-F1
#
_cell.length_a   1.000
_cell.length_b   1.000
_cell.length_c   1.000
_cell.angle_alpha   90.00
_cell.angle_beta   90.00
_cell.angle_gamma   90.00
#
_symmetry.space_group_name_H-M   'P 1'
#
loop_
_entity.id
_entity.type
_entity.pdbx_description
1 polymer ?
#
loop_
_entity_poly.entity_id
_entity_poly.type
_entity_poly.pdbx_seq_one_letter_code
_entity_poly.pdbx_strand_id
1 'polypeptide(L)' 'MSVRKLKPVTPGQRFRVVNGFDTITTDKPEKSLLVPKKRSGGRNNQGRMTTR' A
#
# COMPACT_ATOMS: atom_id res chain seq x y z
N MET A 1 5.94 10.41 -10.90
CA MET A 1 6.53 9.17 -10.38
C MET A 1 6.87 8.28 -11.56
N SER A 2 8.11 7.81 -11.65
CA SER A 2 8.50 6.85 -12.67
C SER A 2 7.79 5.51 -12.43
N VAL A 3 7.67 4.66 -13.45
CA VAL A 3 7.05 3.33 -13.34
C VAL A 3 8.08 2.29 -13.75
N ARG A 4 8.35 1.31 -12.89
CA ARG A 4 9.38 0.30 -13.10
C ARG A 4 8.77 -1.09 -13.22
N LYS A 5 8.97 -1.72 -14.38
CA LYS A 5 8.65 -3.14 -14.60
C LYS A 5 9.73 -4.01 -13.97
N LEU A 6 9.33 -4.96 -13.13
CA LEU A 6 10.28 -5.86 -12.47
C LEU A 6 10.77 -6.95 -13.43
N LYS A 7 12.00 -7.43 -13.21
CA LYS A 7 12.49 -8.64 -13.91
C LYS A 7 11.63 -9.84 -13.50
N PRO A 8 11.17 -10.68 -14.44
CA PRO A 8 10.24 -11.77 -14.16
C PRO A 8 10.98 -13.01 -13.63
N VAL A 9 11.62 -12.90 -12.45
CA VAL A 9 12.35 -14.02 -11.82
C VAL A 9 11.38 -15.05 -11.20
N THR A 10 10.18 -14.61 -10.85
CA THR A 10 9.09 -15.46 -10.35
C THR A 10 7.79 -15.23 -11.15
N PRO A 11 6.87 -16.20 -11.25
CA PRO A 11 5.62 -16.05 -12.00
C PRO A 11 4.79 -14.83 -11.57
N GLY A 12 4.73 -14.56 -10.26
CA GLY A 12 3.99 -13.41 -9.70
C GLY A 12 4.60 -12.05 -10.03
N GLN A 13 5.88 -11.99 -10.44
CA GLN A 13 6.54 -10.75 -10.85
C GLN A 13 6.36 -10.42 -12.34
N ARG A 14 5.87 -11.36 -13.17
CA ARG A 14 5.82 -11.22 -14.64
C ARG A 14 5.06 -9.98 -15.12
N PHE A 15 3.91 -9.73 -14.51
CA PHE A 15 3.05 -8.59 -14.84
C PHE A 15 3.12 -7.48 -13.78
N ARG A 16 3.98 -7.65 -12.77
CA ARG A 16 4.08 -6.72 -11.66
C ARG A 16 4.80 -5.45 -12.10
N VAL A 17 4.12 -4.34 -11.88
CA VAL A 17 4.63 -2.99 -12.11
C VAL A 17 4.66 -2.27 -10.77
N VAL A 18 5.77 -1.59 -10.47
CA VAL A 18 5.96 -0.87 -9.20
C VAL A 18 6.25 0.59 -9.51
N ASN A 19 5.75 1.49 -8.68
CA ASN A 19 6.04 2.92 -8.79
C ASN A 19 7.48 3.19 -8.33
N GLY A 20 8.16 4.08 -9.03
CA GLY A 20 9.41 4.68 -8.57
C GLY A 20 9.13 5.79 -7.56
N PHE A 21 10.00 5.89 -6.57
CA PHE A 21 9.87 6.78 -5.43
C PHE A 21 10.95 7.88 -5.44
N ASP A 22 11.47 8.22 -6.62
CA ASP A 22 12.60 9.16 -6.79
C ASP A 22 12.33 10.56 -6.21
N THR A 23 11.05 10.93 -6.06
CA THR A 23 10.61 12.21 -5.48
C THR A 23 10.32 12.14 -3.98
N ILE A 24 10.36 10.95 -3.36
CA ILE A 24 10.17 10.79 -1.91
C ILE A 24 11.49 11.11 -1.23
N THR A 25 11.49 12.15 -0.39
CA THR A 25 12.69 12.70 0.24
C THR A 25 13.03 12.06 1.58
N THR A 26 12.06 11.39 2.23
CA THR A 26 12.28 10.70 3.50
C THR A 26 11.36 9.50 3.66
N ASP A 27 11.86 8.48 4.36
CA ASP A 27 11.12 7.24 4.62
C ASP A 27 10.31 7.28 5.92
N LYS A 28 10.55 8.28 6.79
CA LYS A 28 9.94 8.39 8.12
C LYS A 28 8.98 9.58 8.19
N PRO A 29 7.68 9.37 8.46
CA PRO A 29 6.73 10.46 8.63
C PRO A 29 6.94 11.21 9.96
N GLU A 30 6.44 12.44 10.03
CA GLU A 30 6.47 13.26 11.23
C GLU A 30 5.59 12.67 12.34
N LYS A 31 6.18 12.35 13.51
CA LYS A 31 5.51 11.59 14.58
C LYS A 31 4.30 12.31 15.18
N SER A 32 4.34 13.63 15.29
CA SER A 32 3.28 14.50 15.86
C SER A 32 1.98 14.45 15.04
N LEU A 33 2.07 14.22 13.73
CA LEU A 33 0.95 14.22 12.80
C LEU A 33 0.34 12.82 12.60
N LEU A 34 0.84 11.80 13.29
CA LEU A 34 0.35 10.43 13.15
C LEU A 34 -0.79 10.12 14.11
N VAL A 35 -1.77 9.37 13.61
CA VAL A 35 -2.86 8.79 14.41
C VAL A 35 -3.03 7.30 14.09
N PRO A 36 -3.41 6.46 15.06
CA PRO A 36 -3.64 5.04 14.81
C PRO A 36 -4.86 4.83 13.90
N LYS A 37 -4.66 4.12 12.78
CA LYS A 37 -5.74 3.76 11.85
C LYS A 37 -6.17 2.31 12.07
N LYS A 38 -7.34 2.09 12.68
CA LYS A 38 -7.92 0.76 12.90
C LYS A 38 -8.38 0.15 11.56
N ARG A 39 -8.16 -1.16 11.38
CA ARG A 39 -8.64 -1.91 10.20
C ARG A 39 -10.00 -2.51 10.50
N SER A 40 -10.98 -2.28 9.63
CA SER A 40 -12.35 -2.83 9.78
C SER A 40 -12.51 -4.24 9.20
N GLY A 41 -11.60 -4.67 8.32
CA GLY A 41 -11.71 -5.97 7.62
C GLY A 41 -12.98 -6.10 6.78
N GLY A 42 -13.51 -4.99 6.26
CA GLY A 42 -14.74 -4.97 5.47
C GLY A 42 -16.03 -5.07 6.29
N ARG A 43 -15.96 -4.95 7.63
CA ARG A 43 -17.12 -4.99 8.53
C ARG A 43 -17.60 -3.61 8.96
N ASN A 44 -18.91 -3.46 9.15
CA ASN A 44 -19.54 -2.28 9.73
C ASN A 44 -19.59 -2.34 11.28
N ASN A 45 -20.21 -1.33 11.90
CA ASN A 45 -20.40 -1.22 13.36
C ASN A 45 -21.28 -2.33 13.97
N GLN A 46 -22.06 -3.05 13.17
CA GLN A 46 -22.86 -4.21 13.59
C GLN A 46 -22.09 -5.53 13.42
N GLY A 47 -20.82 -5.49 13.00
CA GLY A 47 -19.98 -6.66 12.75
C GLY A 47 -20.30 -7.39 11.43
N ARG A 48 -21.21 -6.86 10.61
CA ARG A 48 -21.60 -7.46 9.34
C ARG A 48 -20.64 -7.07 8.23
N MET A 49 -20.34 -8.01 7.34
CA MET A 49 -19.50 -7.77 6.16
C MET A 49 -20.28 -6.94 5.14
N THR A 50 -19.80 -5.73 4.87
CA THR A 50 -20.40 -4.79 3.91
C THR A 50 -19.58 -4.64 2.63
N THR A 51 -18.33 -5.11 2.65
CA THR A 51 -17.43 -5.12 1.48
C THR A 51 -16.65 -6.43 1.49
N ARG A 52 -16.57 -7.10 0.34
CA ARG A 52 -15.85 -8.37 0.14
C ARG A 52 -14.57 -8.14 -0.64
#